data_AF-A0A917A5W1-F1
#
_entry.id   AF-A0A917A5W1-F1
#
_cell.length_a   1.000
_cell.length_b   1.000
_cell.length_c   1.000
_cell.angle_alpha   90.00
_cell.angle_beta   90.00
_cell.angle_gamma   90.00
#
_symmetry.space_group_name_H-M   'P 1'
#
loop_
_entity.id
_entity.type
_entity.pdbx_description
1 polymer ?
#
loop_
_entity_poly.entity_id
_entity_poly.type
_entity_poly.pdbx_seq_one_letter_code
_entity_poly.pdbx_strand_id
1 'polypeptide(L)'
;MAELNELPAIEPADVTDDDFLLIYDNSAASTPARRATRAQVLQGVAREGGNHNFSTSEINDLTVSTATLVSAKITTELSFDEAGKIQKVYRATADLTTVGTADGAGENLTATVTGIVAGDYLAVSFAELLPDGLTWQAWISAADTVTIRFFNMSGGAIGSDTYTIKILAFRSV
;
A
#
# COMPACT_ATOMS: atom_id res chain seq x y z
N MET A 1 -42.17 -27.22 31.00
CA MET A 1 -41.61 -25.95 30.49
C MET A 1 -41.84 -25.96 29.00
N ALA A 2 -42.08 -24.80 28.39
CA ALA A 2 -42.03 -24.72 26.93
C ALA A 2 -40.62 -25.07 26.47
N GLU A 3 -40.51 -25.85 25.39
CA GLU A 3 -39.21 -26.12 24.76
C GLU A 3 -38.65 -24.81 24.15
N LEU A 4 -37.33 -24.74 23.94
CA LEU A 4 -36.66 -23.50 23.48
C LEU A 4 -37.28 -22.95 22.17
N ASN A 5 -37.69 -23.85 21.28
CA ASN A 5 -38.34 -23.59 19.99
C ASN A 5 -39.84 -23.23 20.09
N GLU A 6 -40.42 -23.29 21.28
CA GLU A 6 -41.80 -22.87 21.57
C GLU A 6 -41.87 -21.49 22.24
N LEU A 7 -40.71 -20.90 22.57
CA LEU A 7 -40.64 -19.55 23.11
C LEU A 7 -40.93 -18.51 22.01
N PRO A 8 -41.73 -17.46 22.32
CA PRO A 8 -42.00 -16.40 21.35
C PRO A 8 -40.73 -15.66 20.96
N ALA A 9 -40.54 -15.42 19.65
CA ALA A 9 -39.45 -14.59 19.15
C ALA A 9 -39.59 -13.14 19.65
N ILE A 10 -38.48 -12.51 19.98
CA ILE A 10 -38.44 -11.08 20.29
C ILE A 10 -38.31 -10.33 18.96
N GLU A 11 -39.30 -9.50 18.62
CA GLU A 11 -39.34 -8.72 17.37
C GLU A 11 -39.82 -7.27 17.62
N PRO A 12 -39.02 -6.23 17.29
CA PRO A 12 -37.60 -6.32 16.98
C PRO A 12 -36.82 -6.68 18.26
N ALA A 13 -35.78 -7.48 18.12
CA ALA A 13 -34.87 -7.75 19.23
C ALA A 13 -34.14 -6.45 19.60
N ASP A 14 -34.67 -5.71 20.57
CA ASP A 14 -33.95 -4.65 21.28
C ASP A 14 -32.94 -5.31 22.22
N VAL A 15 -31.99 -6.02 21.62
CA VAL A 15 -30.89 -6.69 22.32
C VAL A 15 -29.68 -5.76 22.35
N THR A 16 -29.41 -5.23 23.52
CA THR A 16 -28.27 -4.39 23.82
C THR A 16 -27.02 -5.22 24.09
N ASP A 17 -25.86 -4.57 24.08
CA ASP A 17 -24.58 -5.22 24.38
C ASP A 17 -24.47 -5.69 25.85
N ASP A 18 -25.32 -5.15 26.74
CA ASP A 18 -25.38 -5.46 28.17
C ASP A 18 -26.34 -6.62 28.52
N ASP A 19 -27.15 -7.07 27.57
CA ASP A 19 -28.09 -8.16 27.81
C ASP A 19 -27.37 -9.47 28.11
N PHE A 20 -27.90 -10.21 29.09
CA PHE A 20 -27.33 -11.47 29.50
C PHE A 20 -27.84 -12.63 28.66
N LEU A 21 -26.88 -13.41 28.15
CA LEU A 21 -27.12 -14.73 27.60
C LEU A 21 -26.75 -15.77 28.67
N LEU A 22 -27.65 -16.73 28.88
CA LEU A 22 -27.35 -17.91 29.68
C LEU A 22 -26.56 -18.89 28.81
N ILE A 23 -25.41 -19.33 29.30
CA ILE A 23 -24.53 -20.29 28.64
C ILE A 23 -24.40 -21.50 29.55
N TYR A 24 -24.56 -22.68 28.98
CA TYR A 24 -24.28 -23.92 29.68
C TYR A 24 -22.93 -24.48 29.23
N ASP A 25 -21.92 -24.32 30.08
CA ASP A 25 -20.55 -24.79 29.87
C ASP A 25 -20.40 -26.21 30.42
N ASN A 26 -20.53 -27.19 29.52
CA ASN A 26 -20.38 -28.62 29.83
C ASN A 26 -18.99 -28.99 30.37
N SER A 27 -17.98 -28.13 30.22
CA SER A 27 -16.62 -28.37 30.70
C SER A 27 -16.39 -27.92 32.16
N ALA A 28 -17.32 -27.14 32.74
CA ALA A 28 -17.19 -26.65 34.11
C ALA A 28 -17.70 -27.68 35.14
N ALA A 29 -16.82 -28.09 36.05
CA ALA A 29 -17.04 -29.24 36.94
C ALA A 29 -18.10 -29.04 38.05
N SER A 30 -18.43 -27.80 38.44
CA SER A 30 -19.33 -27.56 39.59
C SER A 30 -20.39 -26.48 39.38
N THR A 31 -20.32 -25.70 38.30
CA THR A 31 -21.29 -24.65 37.96
C THR A 31 -21.38 -24.45 36.43
N PRO A 32 -22.01 -25.39 35.69
CA PRO A 32 -22.06 -25.34 34.23
C PRO A 32 -22.90 -24.17 33.71
N ALA A 33 -23.91 -23.71 34.47
CA ALA A 33 -24.69 -22.53 34.09
C ALA A 33 -23.90 -21.24 34.41
N ARG A 34 -23.59 -20.47 33.37
CA ARG A 34 -22.95 -19.16 33.45
C ARG A 34 -23.83 -18.12 32.74
N ARG A 35 -23.65 -16.86 33.10
CA ARG A 35 -24.17 -15.73 32.31
C ARG A 35 -22.99 -14.98 31.72
N ALA A 36 -23.15 -14.51 30.49
CA ALA A 36 -22.24 -13.58 29.85
C ALA A 36 -23.08 -12.49 29.19
N THR A 37 -22.54 -11.27 29.10
CA THR A 37 -23.21 -10.25 28.29
C THR A 37 -23.10 -10.60 26.82
N ARG A 38 -24.04 -10.15 26.00
CA ARG A 38 -23.96 -10.30 24.54
C ARG A 38 -22.63 -9.78 23.99
N ALA A 39 -22.13 -8.66 24.51
CA ALA A 39 -20.82 -8.13 24.14
C ALA A 39 -19.67 -9.12 24.39
N GLN A 40 -19.69 -9.85 25.52
CA GLN A 40 -18.66 -10.83 25.85
C GLN A 40 -18.74 -12.06 24.94
N VAL A 41 -19.95 -12.51 24.62
CA VAL A 41 -20.15 -13.66 23.72
C VAL A 41 -19.69 -13.33 22.30
N LEU A 42 -19.93 -12.10 21.84
CA LEU A 42 -19.57 -11.65 20.50
C LEU A 42 -18.16 -11.05 20.42
N GLN A 43 -17.36 -11.13 21.49
CA GLN A 43 -16.00 -10.60 21.50
C GLN A 43 -15.15 -11.32 20.45
N GLY A 44 -14.72 -10.59 19.41
CA GLY A 44 -13.92 -11.14 18.30
C GLY A 44 -14.72 -11.60 17.08
N VAL A 45 -16.05 -11.52 17.11
CA VAL A 45 -16.89 -11.83 15.95
C VAL A 45 -17.00 -10.61 15.03
N ALA A 46 -16.66 -10.82 13.76
CA ALA A 46 -16.89 -9.83 12.72
C ALA A 46 -18.40 -9.60 12.51
N ARG A 47 -18.85 -8.36 12.67
CA ARG A 47 -20.24 -7.93 12.43
C ARG A 47 -20.29 -6.81 11.39
N GLU A 48 -21.36 -6.80 10.60
CA GLU A 48 -21.63 -5.79 9.59
C GLU A 48 -21.57 -4.38 10.19
N GLY A 49 -20.96 -3.44 9.45
CA GLY A 49 -20.80 -2.05 9.87
C GLY A 49 -19.83 -1.82 11.04
N GLY A 50 -19.24 -2.88 11.61
CA GLY A 50 -18.28 -2.79 12.71
C GLY A 50 -16.83 -2.67 12.24
N ASN A 51 -16.01 -1.97 13.03
CA ASN A 51 -14.55 -2.02 12.90
C ASN A 51 -14.02 -3.30 13.55
N HIS A 52 -13.17 -4.04 12.84
CA HIS A 52 -12.57 -5.29 13.32
C HIS A 52 -11.05 -5.24 13.22
N ASN A 53 -10.38 -5.80 14.22
CA ASN A 53 -8.95 -6.08 14.17
C ASN A 53 -8.75 -7.59 14.28
N PHE A 54 -8.41 -8.23 13.17
CA PHE A 54 -8.19 -9.67 13.11
C PHE A 54 -6.77 -10.09 13.52
N SER A 55 -5.91 -9.15 13.92
CA SER A 55 -4.48 -9.40 14.14
C SER A 55 -3.85 -10.05 12.91
N THR A 56 -3.53 -11.35 12.97
CA THR A 56 -3.10 -12.14 11.82
C THR A 56 -4.33 -12.75 11.15
N SER A 57 -4.59 -12.36 9.91
CA SER A 57 -5.62 -12.94 9.07
C SER A 57 -4.98 -13.58 7.85
N GLU A 58 -5.32 -14.83 7.58
CA GLU A 58 -4.98 -15.53 6.35
C GLU A 58 -6.28 -15.78 5.59
N ILE A 59 -6.31 -15.38 4.32
CA ILE A 59 -7.44 -15.62 3.43
C ILE A 59 -6.92 -16.41 2.25
N ASN A 60 -7.28 -17.69 2.21
CA ASN A 60 -7.04 -18.53 1.05
C ASN A 60 -8.18 -18.31 0.05
N ASP A 61 -7.83 -17.95 -1.19
CA ASP A 61 -8.76 -17.78 -2.31
C ASP A 61 -9.85 -16.71 -2.12
N LEU A 62 -9.48 -15.45 -1.84
CA LEU A 62 -10.43 -14.34 -1.81
C LEU A 62 -11.12 -14.17 -3.18
N THR A 63 -12.35 -14.67 -3.29
CA THR A 63 -13.19 -14.55 -4.49
C THR A 63 -14.34 -13.59 -4.23
N VAL A 64 -14.19 -12.34 -4.67
CA VAL A 64 -15.23 -11.31 -4.54
C VAL A 64 -15.38 -10.53 -5.84
N SER A 65 -16.59 -10.09 -6.17
CA SER A 65 -16.84 -9.31 -7.40
C SER A 65 -16.16 -7.95 -7.37
N THR A 66 -16.02 -7.36 -6.18
CA THR A 66 -15.31 -6.10 -5.96
C THR A 66 -14.73 -6.08 -4.55
N ALA A 67 -13.43 -5.78 -4.46
CA ALA A 67 -12.76 -5.45 -3.21
C ALA A 67 -12.14 -4.07 -3.34
N THR A 68 -12.53 -3.14 -2.47
CA THR A 68 -11.94 -1.79 -2.42
C THR A 68 -11.04 -1.67 -1.20
N LEU A 69 -9.74 -1.49 -1.42
CA LEU A 69 -8.81 -1.11 -0.37
C LEU A 69 -8.68 0.41 -0.35
N VAL A 70 -9.19 1.05 0.70
CA VAL A 70 -9.09 2.51 0.87
C VAL A 70 -7.66 2.92 1.25
N SER A 71 -7.03 2.13 2.12
CA SER A 71 -5.63 2.28 2.49
C SER A 71 -5.03 0.93 2.84
N ALA A 72 -3.79 0.70 2.41
CA ALA A 72 -3.02 -0.49 2.75
C ALA A 72 -1.61 -0.06 3.16
N LYS A 73 -1.15 -0.51 4.32
CA LYS A 73 0.23 -0.33 4.78
C LYS A 73 0.92 -1.69 4.82
N ILE A 74 1.79 -1.94 3.86
CA ILE A 74 2.63 -3.12 3.80
C ILE A 74 3.94 -2.82 4.52
N THR A 75 4.21 -3.52 5.61
CA THR A 75 5.44 -3.34 6.40
C THR A 75 6.60 -4.19 5.89
N THR A 76 6.29 -5.31 5.22
CA THR A 76 7.28 -6.31 4.83
C THR A 76 7.28 -6.56 3.33
N GLU A 77 6.22 -7.15 2.77
CA GLU A 77 6.19 -7.56 1.35
C GLU A 77 4.76 -7.56 0.78
N LEU A 78 4.63 -7.20 -0.51
CA LEU A 78 3.47 -7.46 -1.35
C LEU A 78 3.91 -8.38 -2.51
N SER A 79 3.46 -9.63 -2.46
CA SER A 79 3.62 -10.59 -3.55
C SER A 79 2.37 -10.59 -4.42
N PHE A 80 2.51 -10.54 -5.75
CA PHE A 80 1.39 -10.66 -6.69
C PHE A 80 1.21 -12.09 -7.21
N ASP A 81 2.30 -12.83 -7.37
CA ASP A 81 2.36 -14.27 -7.68
C ASP A 81 3.73 -14.85 -7.26
N GLU A 82 4.04 -16.10 -7.65
CA GLU A 82 5.35 -16.72 -7.37
C GLU A 82 6.53 -16.06 -8.08
N ALA A 83 6.32 -15.31 -9.16
CA ALA A 83 7.36 -14.78 -10.04
C ALA A 83 7.54 -13.24 -9.98
N GLY A 84 6.60 -12.51 -9.38
CA GLY A 84 6.52 -11.06 -9.38
C GLY A 84 6.38 -10.48 -7.97
N LYS A 85 7.52 -10.19 -7.34
CA LYS A 85 7.58 -9.61 -6.00
C LYS A 85 7.98 -8.15 -6.06
N ILE A 86 7.21 -7.27 -5.42
CA ILE A 86 7.62 -5.89 -5.15
C ILE A 86 7.89 -5.77 -3.65
N GLN A 87 9.16 -5.71 -3.28
CA GLN A 87 9.57 -5.56 -1.88
C GLN A 87 9.37 -4.13 -1.39
N LYS A 88 9.78 -3.15 -2.20
CA LYS A 88 9.77 -1.74 -1.82
C LYS A 88 9.45 -0.87 -3.02
N VAL A 89 8.66 0.17 -2.78
CA VAL A 89 8.37 1.24 -3.73
C VAL A 89 8.90 2.54 -3.16
N TYR A 90 9.80 3.19 -3.90
CA TYR A 90 10.37 4.48 -3.54
C TYR A 90 9.76 5.54 -4.45
N ARG A 91 9.40 6.68 -3.85
CA ARG A 91 8.91 7.86 -4.58
C ARG A 91 9.66 9.08 -4.10
N ALA A 92 10.09 9.89 -5.06
CA ALA A 92 10.71 11.17 -4.78
C ALA A 92 10.38 12.17 -5.89
N THR A 93 10.49 13.44 -5.53
CA THR A 93 10.48 14.55 -6.48
C THR A 93 11.76 15.33 -6.25
N ALA A 94 12.38 15.81 -7.32
CA ALA A 94 13.57 16.65 -7.26
C ALA A 94 13.57 17.66 -8.40
N ASP A 95 14.30 18.75 -8.23
CA ASP A 95 14.52 19.74 -9.27
C ASP A 95 15.94 19.56 -9.83
N LEU A 96 16.05 19.51 -11.15
CA LEU A 96 17.31 19.40 -11.87
C LEU A 96 17.52 20.65 -12.71
N THR A 97 18.55 21.43 -12.39
CA THR A 97 18.93 22.61 -13.16
C THR A 97 20.08 22.27 -14.11
N THR A 98 19.81 22.38 -15.41
CA THR A 98 20.84 22.26 -16.46
C THR A 98 21.63 23.55 -16.57
N VAL A 99 22.91 23.49 -16.90
CA VAL A 99 23.74 24.70 -17.14
C VAL A 99 23.58 25.27 -18.56
N GLY A 100 22.74 24.63 -19.38
CA GLY A 100 22.65 24.83 -20.82
C GLY A 100 23.53 23.84 -21.56
N THR A 101 23.02 23.32 -22.67
CA THR A 101 23.65 22.21 -23.40
C THR A 101 23.85 22.62 -24.85
N ALA A 102 25.11 22.63 -25.30
CA ALA A 102 25.43 22.84 -26.72
C ALA A 102 24.86 21.69 -27.58
N ASP A 103 24.72 21.93 -28.89
CA ASP A 103 24.29 20.87 -29.82
C ASP A 103 25.24 19.67 -29.77
N GLY A 104 24.69 18.46 -29.71
CA GLY A 104 25.43 17.20 -29.57
C GLY A 104 26.13 17.00 -28.22
N ALA A 105 25.98 17.93 -27.26
CA ALA A 105 26.51 17.79 -25.92
C ALA A 105 25.50 17.11 -24.97
N GLY A 106 26.00 16.62 -23.84
CA GLY A 106 25.16 16.10 -22.78
C GLY A 106 25.69 16.45 -21.40
N GLU A 107 24.79 16.49 -20.44
CA GLU A 107 25.04 16.86 -19.06
C GLU A 107 24.46 15.79 -18.13
N ASN A 108 25.22 15.41 -17.10
CA ASN A 108 24.75 14.49 -16.08
C ASN A 108 24.35 15.30 -14.83
N LEU A 109 23.13 15.12 -14.37
CA LEU A 109 22.63 15.67 -13.11
C LEU A 109 22.19 14.53 -12.19
N THR A 110 22.21 14.77 -10.89
CA THR A 110 21.90 13.75 -9.89
C THR A 110 20.77 14.17 -8.97
N ALA A 111 19.92 13.21 -8.61
CA ALA A 111 18.88 13.36 -7.60
C ALA A 111 19.02 12.28 -6.53
N THR A 112 18.70 12.65 -5.28
CA THR A 112 18.77 11.74 -4.14
C THR A 112 17.43 11.07 -3.89
N VAL A 113 17.44 9.75 -3.76
CA VAL A 113 16.26 8.96 -3.35
C VAL A 113 16.68 7.95 -2.30
N THR A 114 16.45 8.25 -1.03
CA THR A 114 16.95 7.41 0.07
C THR A 114 16.35 6.00 0.03
N GLY A 115 17.23 5.00 0.13
CA GLY A 115 16.95 3.58 0.22
C GLY A 115 17.07 2.80 -1.10
N ILE A 116 17.25 3.47 -2.24
CA ILE A 116 17.47 2.78 -3.54
C ILE A 116 18.89 2.24 -3.65
N VAL A 117 19.06 1.19 -4.44
CA VAL A 117 20.37 0.60 -4.76
C VAL A 117 20.47 0.31 -6.26
N ALA A 118 21.69 0.14 -6.77
CA ALA A 118 21.91 -0.27 -8.15
C ALA A 118 21.20 -1.62 -8.44
N GLY A 119 20.46 -1.68 -9.54
CA GLY A 119 19.67 -2.85 -9.94
C GLY A 119 18.18 -2.74 -9.61
N ASP A 120 17.74 -1.77 -8.78
CA ASP A 120 16.32 -1.46 -8.65
C ASP A 120 15.78 -0.93 -10.00
N TYR A 121 14.52 -1.21 -10.29
CA TYR A 121 13.84 -0.64 -11.46
C TYR A 121 13.62 0.85 -11.24
N LEU A 122 13.80 1.64 -12.29
CA LEU A 122 13.67 3.08 -12.25
C LEU A 122 12.74 3.57 -13.35
N ALA A 123 11.76 4.37 -12.96
CA ALA A 123 10.95 5.19 -13.84
C ALA A 123 11.11 6.66 -13.44
N VAL A 124 11.43 7.51 -14.42
CA VAL A 124 11.53 8.96 -14.25
C VAL A 124 10.58 9.61 -15.24
N SER A 125 9.92 10.68 -14.79
CA SER A 125 9.09 11.53 -15.63
C SER A 125 9.30 12.99 -15.24
N PHE A 126 8.92 13.90 -16.14
CA PHE A 126 9.05 15.34 -15.96
C PHE A 126 7.68 15.96 -15.74
N ALA A 127 7.61 16.98 -14.89
CA ALA A 127 6.38 17.73 -14.68
C ALA A 127 6.12 18.70 -15.85
N GLU A 128 7.19 19.27 -16.40
CA GLU A 128 7.19 20.15 -17.57
C GLU A 128 7.45 19.38 -18.87
N LEU A 129 7.11 20.00 -20.00
CA LEU A 129 7.53 19.53 -21.31
C LEU A 129 9.00 19.88 -21.52
N LEU A 130 9.78 18.92 -22.01
CA LEU A 130 11.16 19.18 -22.42
C LEU A 130 11.17 19.89 -23.78
N PRO A 131 12.12 20.81 -24.02
CA PRO A 131 12.29 21.44 -25.32
C PRO A 131 12.52 20.42 -26.45
N ASP A 132 12.10 20.76 -27.66
CA ASP A 132 12.31 19.92 -28.84
C ASP A 132 13.81 19.62 -29.04
N GLY A 133 14.12 18.34 -29.24
CA GLY A 133 15.49 17.86 -29.40
C GLY A 133 16.25 17.61 -28.09
N LEU A 134 15.69 17.94 -26.92
CA LEU A 134 16.26 17.52 -25.64
C LEU A 134 15.79 16.11 -25.28
N THR A 135 16.73 15.17 -25.25
CA THR A 135 16.49 13.77 -24.88
C THR A 135 17.15 13.46 -23.55
N TRP A 136 16.72 12.38 -22.90
CA TRP A 136 17.26 12.00 -21.59
C TRP A 136 17.36 10.50 -21.40
N GLN A 137 18.24 10.11 -20.48
CA GLN A 137 18.36 8.75 -19.94
C GLN A 137 18.56 8.83 -18.43
N ALA A 138 17.91 7.97 -17.67
CA ALA A 138 18.10 7.90 -16.22
C ALA A 138 18.51 6.50 -15.77
N TRP A 139 19.34 6.42 -14.73
CA TRP A 139 19.74 5.18 -14.08
C TRP A 139 20.09 5.42 -12.62
N ILE A 140 20.07 4.35 -11.83
CA ILE A 140 20.54 4.38 -10.44
C ILE A 140 22.05 4.18 -10.48
N SER A 141 22.81 5.24 -10.25
CA SER A 141 24.28 5.23 -10.41
C SER A 141 25.00 4.73 -9.16
N ALA A 142 24.38 4.88 -7.99
CA ALA A 142 24.88 4.39 -6.71
C ALA A 142 23.71 4.26 -5.71
N ALA A 143 24.02 3.77 -4.51
CA ALA A 143 23.07 3.84 -3.40
C ALA A 143 22.57 5.29 -3.22
N ASP A 144 21.27 5.42 -2.99
CA ASP A 144 20.57 6.70 -2.81
C ASP A 144 20.68 7.70 -3.97
N THR A 145 21.24 7.32 -5.12
CA THR A 145 21.61 8.25 -6.19
C THR A 145 21.05 7.84 -7.54
N VAL A 146 20.19 8.69 -8.10
CA VAL A 146 19.73 8.61 -9.49
C VAL A 146 20.53 9.60 -10.31
N THR A 147 21.10 9.17 -11.43
CA THR A 147 21.71 10.05 -12.43
C THR A 147 20.80 10.15 -13.64
N ILE A 148 20.62 11.37 -14.12
CA ILE A 148 19.89 11.71 -15.33
C ILE A 148 20.90 12.35 -16.27
N ARG A 149 21.05 11.80 -17.46
CA ARG A 149 21.80 12.40 -18.55
C ARG A 149 20.83 13.08 -19.50
N PHE A 150 20.98 14.38 -19.67
CA PHE A 150 20.37 15.12 -20.76
C PHE A 150 21.29 15.09 -21.98
N PHE A 151 20.71 15.03 -23.18
CA PHE A 151 21.43 15.06 -24.44
C PHE A 151 20.68 15.92 -25.45
N ASN A 152 21.35 16.95 -25.98
CA ASN A 152 20.77 17.90 -26.91
C ASN A 152 21.04 17.47 -28.36
N MET A 153 19.96 17.27 -29.10
CA MET A 153 19.95 16.91 -30.53
C MET A 153 19.14 17.91 -31.37
N SER A 154 18.94 19.12 -30.87
CA SER A 154 18.08 20.13 -31.51
C SER A 154 18.71 20.82 -32.74
N GLY A 155 20.03 20.68 -32.97
CA GLY A 155 20.75 21.43 -34.00
C GLY A 155 21.13 22.85 -33.56
N GLY A 156 20.91 23.21 -32.30
CA GLY A 156 21.27 24.48 -31.68
C GLY A 156 21.55 24.34 -30.19
N ALA A 157 22.05 25.39 -29.54
CA ALA A 157 22.23 25.37 -28.10
C ALA A 157 20.88 25.51 -27.37
N ILE A 158 20.65 24.69 -26.34
CA ILE A 158 19.51 24.81 -25.43
C ILE A 158 20.00 25.52 -24.17
N GLY A 159 19.24 26.52 -23.71
CA GLY A 159 19.57 27.33 -22.53
C GLY A 159 19.49 26.56 -21.21
N SER A 160 20.00 27.18 -20.15
CA SER A 160 19.82 26.69 -18.78
C SER A 160 18.36 26.78 -18.38
N ASP A 161 17.83 25.69 -17.84
CA ASP A 161 16.49 25.63 -17.25
C ASP A 161 16.45 24.61 -16.11
N THR A 162 15.41 24.70 -15.28
CA THR A 162 15.14 23.78 -14.17
C THR A 162 13.92 22.92 -14.49
N TYR A 163 14.08 21.61 -14.36
CA TYR A 163 13.02 20.64 -14.61
C TYR A 163 12.69 19.88 -13.33
N THR A 164 11.41 19.81 -12.97
CA THR A 164 10.96 19.00 -11.84
C THR A 164 10.74 17.57 -12.29
N ILE A 165 11.51 16.66 -11.71
CA ILE A 165 11.40 15.23 -11.98
C ILE A 165 10.56 14.51 -10.92
N LYS A 166 9.76 13.55 -11.36
CA LYS A 166 9.06 12.58 -10.51
C LYS A 166 9.74 11.22 -10.70
N ILE A 167 10.28 10.70 -9.61
CA ILE A 167 11.00 9.43 -9.58
C ILE A 167 10.13 8.38 -8.90
N LEU A 168 10.05 7.22 -9.55
CA LEU A 168 9.48 6.00 -9.00
C LEU A 168 10.51 4.88 -9.17
N ALA A 169 10.88 4.23 -8.08
CA ALA A 169 11.77 3.09 -8.12
C ALA A 169 11.15 1.87 -7.42
N PHE A 170 11.42 0.68 -7.94
CA PHE A 170 10.91 -0.59 -7.41
C PHE A 170 12.04 -1.55 -7.13
N ARG A 171 12.02 -2.16 -5.95
CA ARG A 171 12.85 -3.31 -5.64
C ARG A 171 12.06 -4.59 -5.83
N SER A 172 12.54 -5.46 -6.71
CA SER A 172 12.05 -6.83 -6.86
C SER A 172 13.12 -7.84 -6.40
N VAL A 173 12.67 -9.06 -6.13
CA VAL A 173 13.52 -10.26 -5.92
C VAL A 173 13.08 -11.34 -6.87
#